data_AF-A0A4S2LA15-F1
#
_entry.id   AF-A0A4S2LA15-F1
#
_cell.length_a   1.000
_cell.length_b   1.000
_cell.length_c   1.000
_cell.angle_alpha   90.00
_cell.angle_beta   90.00
_cell.angle_gamma   90.00
#
_symmetry.space_group_name_H-M   'P 1'
#
loop_
_entity.id
_entity.type
_entity.pdbx_description
1 polymer ?
#
loop_
_entity_poly.entity_id
_entity_poly.type
_entity_poly.pdbx_seq_one_letter_code
_entity_poly.pdbx_strand_id
1 'polypeptide(L)' 'MIEITCNDRLGKKVRVKCNPTDKVGDLKKLIAAQTGTPPDRIILKKWYTIFKDHITLRDYEINDGMNLELYYQ' A
#
# COMPACT_ATOMS: atom_id res chain seq x y z
N MET A 1 10.85 9.59 5.34
CA MET A 1 9.45 9.65 4.90
C MET A 1 9.45 9.48 3.40
N ILE A 2 8.66 8.54 2.90
CA ILE A 2 8.51 8.23 1.48
C ILE A 2 7.05 8.46 1.07
N GLU A 3 6.82 8.83 -0.17
CA GLU A 3 5.50 8.93 -0.79
C GLU A 3 5.31 7.80 -1.78
N ILE A 4 4.27 7.00 -1.59
CA ILE A 4 3.91 5.93 -2.51
C ILE A 4 2.56 6.20 -3.15
N THR A 5 2.38 5.72 -4.38
CA THR A 5 1.11 5.82 -5.10
C THR A 5 0.46 4.45 -5.21
N CYS A 6 -0.75 4.30 -4.71
CA CYS A 6 -1.57 3.10 -4.83
C CYS A 6 -2.64 3.32 -5.91
N ASN A 7 -2.63 2.49 -6.95
CA ASN A 7 -3.56 2.59 -8.08
C ASN A 7 -4.56 1.44 -8.02
N ASP A 8 -5.83 1.80 -8.04
CA ASP A 8 -6.96 0.88 -8.11
C ASP A 8 -7.26 0.47 -9.58
N ARG A 9 -7.90 -0.69 -9.78
CA ARG A 9 -8.42 -1.14 -11.08
C ARG A 9 -9.41 -0.15 -11.69
N LEU A 10 -10.16 0.57 -10.85
CA LEU A 10 -11.12 1.58 -11.28
C LEU A 10 -10.46 2.94 -11.60
N GLY A 11 -9.13 3.03 -11.56
CA GLY A 11 -8.38 4.26 -11.88
C GLY A 11 -8.24 5.25 -10.73
N LYS A 12 -8.74 4.91 -9.53
CA LYS A 12 -8.53 5.71 -8.32
C LYS A 12 -7.06 5.66 -7.93
N LYS A 13 -6.44 6.83 -7.75
CA LYS A 13 -5.04 6.97 -7.31
C LYS A 13 -5.00 7.55 -5.91
N VAL A 14 -4.35 6.85 -5.00
CA VAL A 14 -4.21 7.25 -3.60
C VAL A 14 -2.73 7.46 -3.32
N ARG A 15 -2.36 8.65 -2.87
CA ARG A 15 -0.98 8.97 -2.49
C ARG A 15 -0.87 8.94 -0.97
N VAL A 16 0.04 8.12 -0.46
CA VAL A 16 0.21 7.94 0.98
C VAL A 16 1.65 8.22 1.35
N LYS A 17 1.81 9.05 2.39
CA LYS A 17 3.10 9.29 3.02
C LYS A 17 3.28 8.30 4.16
N CYS A 18 4.36 7.54 4.11
CA CYS A 18 4.69 6.51 5.10
C CYS A 18 6.20 6.50 5.37
N ASN A 19 6.63 5.77 6.39
CA ASN A 19 8.05 5.56 6.66
C ASN A 19 8.48 4.18 6.15
N PRO A 20 9.72 4.03 5.65
CA PRO A 20 10.23 2.72 5.19
C PRO A 20 10.23 1.64 6.27
N THR A 21 10.27 2.04 7.54
CA THR A 21 10.22 1.14 8.70
C THR A 21 8.81 0.68 9.06
N ASP A 22 7.78 1.31 8.48
CA ASP A 22 6.39 0.93 8.74
C ASP A 22 6.10 -0.42 8.09
N LYS A 23 5.12 -1.14 8.67
CA LYS A 23 4.66 -2.40 8.13
C LYS A 23 3.64 -2.18 7.02
N VAL A 24 3.54 -3.14 6.11
CA VAL A 24 2.50 -3.15 5.07
C VAL A 24 1.10 -3.08 5.70
N GLY A 25 0.88 -3.73 6.85
CA GLY A 25 -0.40 -3.65 7.55
C GLY A 25 -0.76 -2.23 8.00
N ASP A 26 0.22 -1.43 8.41
CA ASP A 26 -0.03 -0.03 8.81
C ASP A 26 -0.26 0.85 7.58
N LEU A 27 0.42 0.57 6.48
CA LEU A 27 0.13 1.21 5.20
C LEU A 27 -1.31 0.93 4.74
N LYS A 28 -1.81 -0.30 4.88
CA LYS A 28 -3.21 -0.62 4.56
C LYS A 28 -4.19 0.18 5.41
N LYS A 29 -3.91 0.41 6.70
CA LYS A 29 -4.75 1.25 7.57
C LYS A 29 -4.76 2.72 7.11
N LEU A 30 -3.61 3.25 6.67
CA LEU A 30 -3.53 4.60 6.12
C LEU A 30 -4.34 4.73 4.82
N ILE A 31 -4.25 3.74 3.93
CA ILE A 31 -5.06 3.70 2.71
C ILE A 31 -6.54 3.58 3.08
N ALA A 32 -6.90 2.69 4.00
CA ALA A 32 -8.26 2.50 4.49
C ALA A 32 -8.89 3.81 5.01
N ALA A 33 -8.12 4.60 5.77
CA ALA A 33 -8.57 5.89 6.27
C ALA A 33 -8.87 6.91 5.16
N GLN A 34 -8.15 6.85 4.04
CA GLN A 34 -8.36 7.74 2.89
C GLN A 34 -9.44 7.23 1.92
N THR A 35 -9.56 5.91 1.74
CA THR A 35 -10.48 5.31 0.78
C THR A 35 -11.85 5.01 1.36
N GLY A 36 -11.95 4.89 2.69
CA GLY A 36 -13.16 4.46 3.39
C GLY A 36 -13.40 2.95 3.36
N THR A 37 -12.43 2.17 2.87
CA THR A 37 -12.52 0.71 2.79
C THR A 37 -11.83 0.06 3.99
N PRO A 38 -12.39 -0.98 4.62
CA PRO A 38 -11.70 -1.67 5.71
C PRO A 38 -10.36 -2.27 5.25
N PRO A 39 -9.30 -2.20 6.09
CA PRO A 39 -7.94 -2.62 5.73
C PRO A 39 -7.84 -4.12 5.40
N ASP A 40 -8.72 -4.95 5.97
CA ASP A 40 -8.75 -6.40 5.71
C ASP A 40 -9.17 -6.75 4.27
N ARG A 41 -9.95 -5.86 3.63
CA ARG A 41 -10.34 -6.00 2.23
C ARG A 41 -9.28 -5.47 1.27
N ILE A 42 -8.30 -4.72 1.77
CA ILE A 42 -7.27 -4.11 0.93
C ILE A 42 -6.15 -5.12 0.69
N ILE A 43 -5.92 -5.44 -0.59
CA ILE A 43 -4.80 -6.23 -1.05
C ILE A 43 -3.86 -5.32 -1.82
N LEU A 44 -2.62 -5.24 -1.36
CA LEU A 44 -1.54 -4.56 -2.06
C LEU A 44 -0.73 -5.59 -2.84
N LYS A 45 -0.49 -5.29 -4.11
CA LYS A 45 0.28 -6.15 -5.01
C LYS A 45 1.25 -5.31 -5.84
N LYS A 46 2.31 -5.95 -6.30
CA LYS A 46 3.13 -5.45 -7.41
C LYS A 46 3.48 -6.64 -8.31
N TRP A 47 3.04 -6.61 -9.56
CA TRP A 47 3.22 -7.73 -10.52
C TRP A 47 2.63 -9.06 -10.00
N TYR A 48 3.48 -9.99 -9.57
CA TYR A 48 3.11 -11.30 -9.03
C TYR A 48 3.23 -11.36 -7.49
N THR A 49 3.80 -10.33 -6.87
CA THR A 49 4.07 -10.31 -5.43
C THR A 49 2.90 -9.69 -4.67
N ILE A 50 2.34 -10.45 -3.73
CA ILE A 50 1.35 -9.95 -2.77
C ILE A 50 2.10 -9.57 -1.48
N PHE A 51 1.91 -8.34 -1.03
CA PHE A 51 2.58 -7.84 0.16
C PHE A 51 1.93 -8.38 1.44
N LYS A 52 2.74 -8.90 2.35
CA LYS A 52 2.29 -9.45 3.64
C LYS A 52 2.37 -8.40 4.73
N ASP A 53 1.37 -8.39 5.62
CA ASP A 53 1.14 -7.31 6.58
C ASP A 53 2.24 -7.15 7.64
N HIS A 54 2.97 -8.22 7.96
CA HIS A 54 3.98 -8.23 9.03
C HIS A 54 5.37 -7.76 8.59
N ILE A 55 5.61 -7.65 7.28
CA ILE A 55 6.90 -7.26 6.67
C ILE A 55 6.93 -5.74 6.49
N THR A 56 8.12 -5.15 6.61
CA THR A 56 8.28 -3.70 6.46
C THR A 56 8.35 -3.27 5.00
N LEU A 57 8.06 -1.99 4.74
CA LEU A 57 8.21 -1.42 3.40
C LEU A 57 9.65 -1.49 2.89
N ARG A 58 10.63 -1.31 3.80
CA ARG A 58 12.07 -1.41 3.50
C ARG A 58 12.47 -2.83 3.10
N ASP A 59 11.98 -3.86 3.81
CA ASP A 59 12.31 -5.26 3.49
C ASP A 59 11.76 -5.67 2.10
N TYR A 60 10.68 -5.01 1.66
CA TYR A 60 10.13 -5.15 0.32
C TYR A 60 10.75 -4.22 -0.73
N GLU A 61 11.79 -3.47 -0.35
CA GLU A 61 12.48 -2.48 -1.20
C GLU A 61 11.51 -1.46 -1.83
N ILE A 62 10.49 -1.06 -1.06
CA ILE A 62 9.55 -0.02 -1.47
C ILE A 62 10.22 1.34 -1.27
N ASN A 63 10.50 1.99 -2.40
CA ASN A 63 11.17 3.28 -2.47
C ASN A 63 10.17 4.42 -2.69
N ASP A 64 10.67 5.65 -2.53
CA ASP A 64 9.93 6.87 -2.82
C ASP A 64 9.46 6.92 -4.28
N GLY A 65 8.22 7.35 -4.51
CA GLY A 65 7.61 7.45 -5.84
C GLY A 65 7.15 6.11 -6.45
N MET A 66 7.27 5.00 -5.72
CA MET A 66 6.86 3.69 -6.24
C MET A 66 5.34 3.61 -6.41
N ASN A 67 4.92 2.92 -7.48
CA ASN A 67 3.51 2.61 -7.76
C ASN A 67 3.19 1.18 -7.32
N LEU A 68 2.14 1.04 -6.52
CA LEU A 68 1.57 -0.23 -6.08
C LEU A 68 0.18 -0.41 -6.67
N GLU A 69 -0.20 -1.67 -6.90
CA GLU A 69 -1.54 -2.04 -7.32
C GLU A 69 -2.41 -2.28 -6.08
N LEU A 70 -3.55 -1.61 -6.05
CA LEU A 70 -4.58 -1.72 -5.02
C LEU A 70 -5.70 -2.61 -5.55
N TYR A 71 -5.98 -3.68 -4.82
CA TYR A 71 -7.11 -4.56 -5.07
C TYR A 71 -8.01 -4.60 -3.84
N TYR A 72 -9.29 -4.89 -4.07
CA TYR A 72 -10.25 -5.16 -3.01
C TYR A 72 -10.69 -6.61 -3.08
N GLN A 73 -10.82 -7.23 -1.91
CA GLN A 73 -11.49 -8.50 -1.71
C GLN A 73 -12.87 -8.30 -1.09
#